data_AF-A0A368VDD5-F1
#
_entry.id   AF-A0A368VDD5-F1
#
_cell.length_a   1.000
_cell.length_b   1.000
_cell.length_c   1.000
_cell.angle_alpha   90.00
_cell.angle_beta   90.00
_cell.angle_gamma   90.00
#
_symmetry.space_group_name_H-M   'P 1'
#
loop_
_entity.id
_entity.type
_entity.pdbx_description
1 polymer ?
#
loop_
_entity_poly.entity_id
_entity_poly.type
_entity_poly.pdbx_seq_one_letter_code
_entity_poly.pdbx_strand_id
1 'polypeptide(L)'
;MRITSSGPRTVPHDGTMGIMFEFLRRRRGHGISAPVSRSDGQQARERADMFWQRWQELLPEVSAALGDGEPHRVDHQLAEALALVHPDLTFSLERGEQAIHALVVSSRADPELRVYTDAWKAAAPPSDSQWEYHDAVPAVPDPTQVTVNLHGTAYPLAEVRVAPQVDTAAGLIDVAVYHPGFAALADAERRALTFLPLEATLGERLAADRVGRVETAEREPQDAIGLLEFRDLVRELDAGGPGRDETDTTGKSEMDARPGE
;
A
#
# COMPACT_ATOMS: atom_id res chain seq x y z
N MET A 1 -38.24 -38.00 -24.53
CA MET A 1 -38.51 -37.49 -23.17
C MET A 1 -37.36 -37.93 -22.28
N ARG A 2 -36.80 -37.04 -21.42
CA ARG A 2 -35.45 -37.12 -20.79
C ARG A 2 -34.35 -36.98 -21.85
N ILE A 3 -33.41 -36.04 -21.84
CA ILE A 3 -32.87 -35.09 -20.84
C ILE A 3 -32.18 -35.75 -19.64
N THR A 4 -30.84 -35.78 -19.72
CA THR A 4 -29.86 -35.82 -18.63
C THR A 4 -28.67 -34.96 -19.09
N SER A 5 -28.69 -33.66 -18.81
CA SER A 5 -27.97 -33.03 -17.70
C SER A 5 -26.45 -33.25 -17.78
N SER A 6 -25.75 -32.24 -18.31
CA SER A 6 -24.28 -32.14 -18.25
C SER A 6 -23.90 -31.56 -16.88
N GLY A 7 -23.06 -32.28 -16.12
CA GLY A 7 -22.49 -31.73 -14.90
C GLY A 7 -21.51 -30.58 -15.20
N PRO A 8 -21.38 -29.56 -14.32
CA PRO A 8 -20.41 -28.50 -14.50
C PRO A 8 -18.99 -29.04 -14.26
N ARG A 9 -18.06 -28.70 -15.15
CA ARG A 9 -16.62 -28.85 -14.85
C ARG A 9 -16.24 -27.77 -13.85
N THR A 10 -15.89 -28.17 -12.64
CA THR A 10 -15.12 -27.33 -11.72
C THR A 10 -13.73 -27.11 -12.32
N VAL A 11 -13.44 -25.87 -12.71
CA VAL A 11 -12.08 -25.44 -13.03
C VAL A 11 -11.41 -25.08 -11.71
N PRO A 12 -10.26 -25.66 -11.35
CA PRO A 12 -9.53 -25.21 -10.17
C PRO A 12 -8.94 -23.83 -10.48
N HIS A 13 -9.40 -22.81 -9.76
CA HIS A 13 -8.75 -21.50 -9.76
C HIS A 13 -7.51 -21.60 -8.85
N ASP A 14 -6.40 -22.09 -9.42
CA ASP A 14 -5.09 -22.03 -8.76
C ASP A 14 -4.56 -20.59 -8.86
N GLY A 15 -5.19 -19.71 -8.08
CA GLY A 15 -4.79 -18.32 -7.90
C GLY A 15 -3.70 -18.22 -6.86
N THR A 16 -2.57 -18.91 -7.06
CA THR A 16 -1.36 -18.74 -6.23
C THR A 16 -0.77 -17.36 -6.52
N MET A 17 -1.36 -16.32 -5.92
CA MET A 17 -0.90 -14.94 -6.00
C MET A 17 0.33 -14.80 -5.10
N GLY A 18 1.49 -15.11 -5.69
CA GLY A 18 2.80 -14.98 -5.05
C GLY A 18 3.19 -13.52 -4.87
N ILE A 19 2.50 -12.81 -3.98
CA ILE A 19 2.88 -11.46 -3.56
C ILE A 19 4.26 -11.58 -2.90
N MET A 20 5.27 -10.97 -3.51
CA MET A 20 6.66 -11.07 -3.07
C MET A 20 6.90 -10.12 -1.89
N PHE A 21 6.43 -10.53 -0.71
CA PHE A 21 6.55 -9.75 0.51
C PHE A 21 7.98 -9.75 1.06
N GLU A 22 8.72 -8.66 0.87
CA GLU A 22 9.95 -8.39 1.62
C GLU A 22 9.70 -7.48 2.82
N PHE A 23 10.33 -7.83 3.94
CA PHE A 23 9.88 -7.43 5.28
C PHE A 23 10.23 -5.99 5.67
N LEU A 24 9.28 -5.35 6.37
CA LEU A 24 9.35 -4.04 7.04
C LEU A 24 10.50 -3.93 8.08
N ARG A 25 11.75 -3.87 7.63
CA ARG A 25 12.91 -3.69 8.48
C ARG A 25 13.18 -2.21 8.70
N ARG A 26 12.32 -1.55 9.49
CA ARG A 26 12.51 -0.16 9.94
C ARG A 26 13.93 0.03 10.47
N ARG A 27 14.78 0.75 9.72
CA ARG A 27 16.07 1.24 10.20
C ARG A 27 15.80 2.17 11.38
N ARG A 28 15.89 1.67 12.61
CA ARG A 28 15.90 2.53 13.79
C ARG A 28 17.15 3.41 13.74
N GLY A 29 16.94 4.71 13.65
CA GLY A 29 17.99 5.71 13.71
C GLY A 29 18.28 6.38 12.38
N HIS A 30 17.37 7.25 11.94
CA HIS A 30 17.72 8.65 11.71
C HIS A 30 16.68 9.52 12.45
N GLY A 31 17.10 10.70 12.91
CA GLY A 31 16.19 11.66 13.54
C GLY A 31 15.25 12.29 12.52
N ILE A 32 14.43 13.25 12.98
CA ILE A 32 13.58 14.14 12.17
C ILE A 32 14.18 14.33 10.78
N SER A 33 13.55 13.71 9.75
CA SER A 33 14.07 13.76 8.40
C SER A 33 14.20 15.22 7.99
N ALA A 34 15.38 15.59 7.48
CA ALA A 34 15.66 16.97 7.12
C ALA A 34 14.63 17.44 6.07
N PRO A 35 14.14 18.69 6.13
CA PRO A 35 13.17 19.17 5.15
C PRO A 35 13.75 19.00 3.74
N VAL A 36 13.03 18.23 2.90
CA VAL A 36 13.41 17.90 1.52
C VAL A 36 13.88 19.16 0.81
N SER A 37 15.12 19.16 0.30
CA SER A 37 15.67 20.36 -0.31
C SER A 37 14.95 20.63 -1.63
N ARG A 38 14.84 21.91 -2.02
CA ARG A 38 14.21 22.29 -3.30
C ARG A 38 14.90 21.65 -4.51
N SER A 39 16.19 21.33 -4.40
CA SER A 39 16.98 20.54 -5.36
C SER A 39 16.42 19.13 -5.53
N ASP A 40 16.05 18.49 -4.43
CA ASP A 40 15.74 17.06 -4.37
C ASP A 40 14.36 16.83 -4.98
N GLY A 41 13.39 17.70 -4.66
CA GLY A 41 12.08 17.73 -5.30
C GLY A 41 12.12 18.15 -6.79
N GLN A 42 13.11 18.93 -7.22
CA GLN A 42 13.31 19.23 -8.65
C GLN A 42 13.86 18.00 -9.38
N GLN A 43 14.91 17.37 -8.83
CA GLN A 43 15.52 16.17 -9.38
C GLN A 43 14.55 14.98 -9.43
N ALA A 44 13.72 14.80 -8.42
CA ALA A 44 12.71 13.75 -8.39
C ALA A 44 11.69 13.90 -9.54
N ARG A 45 11.26 15.14 -9.86
CA ARG A 45 10.37 15.41 -11.00
C ARG A 45 11.05 15.13 -12.34
N GLU A 46 12.26 15.63 -12.54
CA GLU A 46 13.02 15.40 -13.79
C GLU A 46 13.23 13.91 -14.07
N ARG A 47 13.52 13.12 -13.02
CA ARG A 47 13.65 11.66 -13.13
C ARG A 47 12.31 10.94 -13.35
N ALA A 48 11.23 11.42 -12.74
CA ALA A 48 9.88 10.93 -12.98
C ALA A 48 9.45 11.15 -14.45
N ASP A 49 9.71 12.34 -14.99
CA ASP A 49 9.46 12.65 -16.40
C ASP A 49 10.24 11.71 -17.34
N MET A 50 11.51 11.42 -17.02
CA MET A 50 12.33 10.45 -17.75
C MET A 50 11.75 9.03 -17.68
N PHE A 51 11.26 8.59 -16.52
CA PHE A 51 10.57 7.31 -16.39
C PHE A 51 9.33 7.25 -17.30
N TRP A 52 8.46 8.26 -17.25
CA TRP A 52 7.21 8.22 -18.02
C TRP A 52 7.44 8.33 -19.54
N GLN A 53 8.50 9.00 -19.98
CA GLN A 53 8.94 8.94 -21.38
C GLN A 53 9.33 7.50 -21.78
N ARG A 54 10.14 6.81 -20.96
CA ARG A 54 10.51 5.40 -21.19
C ARG A 54 9.31 4.45 -21.10
N TRP A 55 8.37 4.68 -20.18
CA TRP A 55 7.15 3.90 -20.07
C TRP A 55 6.36 3.91 -21.38
N GLN A 56 6.18 5.07 -22.02
CA GLN A 56 5.47 5.17 -23.31
C GLN A 56 6.19 4.42 -24.44
N GLU A 57 7.53 4.38 -24.43
CA GLU A 57 8.33 3.59 -25.39
C GLU A 57 8.17 2.07 -25.15
N LEU A 58 8.13 1.63 -23.88
CA LEU A 58 8.02 0.23 -23.47
C LEU A 58 6.59 -0.32 -23.51
N LEU A 59 5.57 0.54 -23.41
CA LEU A 59 4.16 0.15 -23.25
C LEU A 59 3.65 -0.90 -24.27
N PRO A 60 4.03 -0.88 -25.56
CA PRO A 60 3.64 -1.92 -26.51
C PRO A 60 4.27 -3.29 -26.19
N GLU A 61 5.52 -3.32 -25.72
CA GLU A 61 6.21 -4.55 -25.34
C GLU A 61 5.64 -5.11 -24.03
N VAL A 62 5.38 -4.24 -23.04
CA VAL A 62 4.72 -4.59 -21.77
C VAL A 62 3.34 -5.18 -22.03
N SER A 63 2.55 -4.54 -22.90
CA SER A 63 1.21 -5.03 -23.27
C SER A 63 1.25 -6.37 -23.98
N ALA A 64 2.24 -6.60 -24.85
CA ALA A 64 2.44 -7.90 -25.51
C ALA A 64 2.87 -9.00 -24.52
N ALA A 65 3.83 -8.71 -23.64
CA ALA A 65 4.28 -9.63 -22.60
C ALA A 65 3.14 -10.05 -21.66
N LEU A 66 2.29 -9.11 -21.24
CA LEU A 66 1.10 -9.38 -20.43
C LEU A 66 0.03 -10.18 -21.20
N GLY A 67 -0.19 -9.86 -22.48
CA GLY A 67 -1.13 -10.59 -23.34
C GLY A 67 -0.71 -12.03 -23.65
N ASP A 68 0.60 -12.27 -23.74
CA ASP A 68 1.20 -13.60 -23.91
C ASP A 68 1.25 -14.42 -22.59
N GLY A 69 1.00 -13.78 -21.43
CA GLY A 69 1.11 -14.41 -20.11
C GLY A 69 2.54 -14.49 -19.56
N GLU A 70 3.48 -13.76 -20.17
CA GLU A 70 4.93 -13.85 -19.96
C GLU A 70 5.51 -12.49 -19.47
N PRO A 71 5.01 -11.90 -18.35
CA PRO A 71 5.37 -10.55 -17.90
C PRO A 71 6.88 -10.38 -17.65
N HIS A 72 7.55 -11.46 -17.23
CA HIS A 72 8.98 -11.45 -16.93
C HIS A 72 9.89 -11.06 -18.12
N ARG A 73 9.36 -11.05 -19.35
CA ARG A 73 10.07 -10.58 -20.56
C ARG A 73 10.40 -9.09 -20.54
N VAL A 74 9.73 -8.29 -19.72
CA VAL A 74 9.96 -6.83 -19.61
C VAL A 74 10.54 -6.42 -18.25
N ASP A 75 10.79 -7.36 -17.34
CA ASP A 75 11.26 -7.05 -15.98
C ASP A 75 12.57 -6.25 -15.98
N HIS A 76 13.51 -6.60 -16.86
CA HIS A 76 14.80 -5.91 -16.96
C HIS A 76 14.63 -4.48 -17.46
N GLN A 77 13.88 -4.27 -18.55
CA GLN A 77 13.63 -2.96 -19.14
C GLN A 77 12.90 -2.03 -18.16
N LEU A 78 11.94 -2.57 -17.39
CA LEU A 78 11.21 -1.82 -16.38
C LEU A 78 12.06 -1.53 -15.13
N ALA A 79 12.91 -2.46 -14.70
CA ALA A 79 13.87 -2.23 -13.62
C ALA A 79 14.88 -1.13 -13.99
N GLU A 80 15.42 -1.16 -15.22
CA GLU A 80 16.30 -0.11 -15.72
C GLU A 80 15.60 1.25 -15.80
N ALA A 81 14.35 1.29 -16.28
CA ALA A 81 13.56 2.53 -16.31
C ALA A 81 13.29 3.07 -14.90
N LEU A 82 12.89 2.22 -13.95
CA LEU A 82 12.61 2.63 -12.57
C LEU A 82 13.87 3.07 -11.82
N ALA A 83 15.02 2.45 -12.09
CA ALA A 83 16.31 2.85 -11.50
C ALA A 83 16.72 4.30 -11.87
N LEU A 84 16.18 4.86 -12.97
CA LEU A 84 16.34 6.29 -13.29
C LEU A 84 15.65 7.18 -12.25
N VAL A 85 14.53 6.73 -11.68
CA VAL A 85 13.82 7.39 -10.57
C VAL A 85 14.65 7.26 -9.30
N HIS A 86 14.83 6.04 -8.81
CA HIS A 86 15.70 5.73 -7.69
C HIS A 86 16.03 4.22 -7.65
N PRO A 87 17.30 3.81 -7.42
CA PRO A 87 17.72 2.41 -7.51
C PRO A 87 17.14 1.49 -6.42
N ASP A 88 16.71 2.03 -5.28
CA ASP A 88 16.10 1.25 -4.18
C ASP A 88 14.57 1.06 -4.30
N LEU A 89 13.95 1.62 -5.36
CA LEU A 89 12.54 1.38 -5.68
C LEU A 89 12.36 0.03 -6.37
N THR A 90 11.20 -0.56 -6.17
CA THR A 90 10.77 -1.82 -6.79
C THR A 90 9.43 -1.62 -7.49
N PHE A 91 9.05 -2.52 -8.40
CA PHE A 91 7.74 -2.49 -9.05
C PHE A 91 7.10 -3.88 -9.10
N SER A 92 5.79 -3.91 -9.29
CA SER A 92 5.03 -5.07 -9.74
C SER A 92 4.07 -4.67 -10.86
N LEU A 93 3.81 -5.64 -11.77
CA LEU A 93 2.74 -5.57 -12.75
C LEU A 93 1.61 -6.48 -12.26
N GLU A 94 0.48 -5.89 -11.91
CA GLU A 94 -0.63 -6.57 -11.27
C GLU A 94 -1.93 -6.41 -12.07
N ARG A 95 -3.00 -7.06 -11.60
CA ARG A 95 -4.35 -6.84 -12.11
C ARG A 95 -4.92 -5.60 -11.44
N GLY A 96 -5.42 -4.65 -12.22
CA GLY A 96 -6.03 -3.43 -11.69
C GLY A 96 -7.37 -3.67 -11.00
N GLU A 97 -7.76 -2.73 -10.14
CA GLU A 97 -9.10 -2.70 -9.54
C GLU A 97 -10.12 -2.04 -10.46
N GLN A 98 -9.74 -0.94 -11.10
CA GLN A 98 -10.56 -0.14 -12.03
C GLN A 98 -10.09 -0.29 -13.48
N ALA A 99 -8.83 -0.67 -13.68
CA ALA A 99 -8.22 -0.96 -14.97
C ALA A 99 -7.93 -2.46 -15.17
N ILE A 100 -7.54 -2.88 -16.37
CA ILE A 100 -7.09 -4.26 -16.63
C ILE A 100 -5.78 -4.55 -15.87
N HIS A 101 -4.82 -3.62 -15.93
CA HIS A 101 -3.50 -3.74 -15.34
C HIS A 101 -3.19 -2.59 -14.37
N ALA A 102 -2.42 -2.91 -13.34
CA ALA A 102 -1.83 -1.94 -12.42
C ALA A 102 -0.30 -1.99 -12.54
N LEU A 103 0.33 -0.82 -12.63
CA LEU A 103 1.76 -0.68 -12.34
C LEU A 103 1.89 -0.10 -10.93
N VAL A 104 2.40 -0.91 -10.02
CA VAL A 104 2.67 -0.52 -8.62
C VAL A 104 4.16 -0.27 -8.49
N VAL A 105 4.54 0.88 -7.93
CA VAL A 105 5.90 1.18 -7.47
C VAL A 105 5.90 1.12 -5.95
N SER A 106 6.93 0.53 -5.36
CA SER A 106 7.09 0.41 -3.91
C SER A 106 8.42 0.98 -3.44
N SER A 107 8.34 1.76 -2.36
CA SER A 107 9.48 2.24 -1.57
C SER A 107 9.94 1.26 -0.51
N ARG A 108 9.23 0.13 -0.35
CA ARG A 108 9.34 -0.79 0.80
C ARG A 108 9.21 -0.05 2.14
N ALA A 109 8.27 0.89 2.18
CA ALA A 109 7.97 1.76 3.31
C ALA A 109 9.12 2.70 3.75
N ASP A 110 10.07 3.03 2.87
CA ASP A 110 11.14 3.98 3.18
C ASP A 110 10.67 5.44 3.01
N PRO A 111 10.57 6.24 4.10
CA PRO A 111 10.12 7.62 4.02
C PRO A 111 11.09 8.55 3.29
N GLU A 112 12.38 8.20 3.16
CA GLU A 112 13.34 9.00 2.39
C GLU A 112 13.06 8.94 0.88
N LEU A 113 12.43 7.85 0.40
CA LEU A 113 12.08 7.65 -1.00
C LEU A 113 10.76 8.32 -1.41
N ARG A 114 9.98 8.83 -0.45
CA ARG A 114 8.66 9.43 -0.68
C ARG A 114 8.68 10.60 -1.67
N VAL A 115 9.74 11.41 -1.67
CA VAL A 115 9.89 12.50 -2.65
C VAL A 115 9.92 11.97 -4.10
N TYR A 116 10.45 10.77 -4.32
CA TYR A 116 10.54 10.14 -5.63
C TYR A 116 9.22 9.46 -6.02
N THR A 117 8.54 8.76 -5.11
CA THR A 117 7.24 8.13 -5.41
C THR A 117 6.13 9.17 -5.60
N ASP A 118 6.13 10.26 -4.81
CA ASP A 118 5.22 11.40 -4.99
C ASP A 118 5.43 12.08 -6.36
N ALA A 119 6.69 12.34 -6.75
CA ALA A 119 7.01 12.93 -8.04
C ALA A 119 6.65 12.00 -9.21
N TRP A 120 6.93 10.70 -9.07
CA TRP A 120 6.53 9.67 -10.03
C TRP A 120 5.02 9.66 -10.22
N LYS A 121 4.24 9.67 -9.13
CA LYS A 121 2.77 9.67 -9.19
C LYS A 121 2.21 10.95 -9.80
N ALA A 122 2.79 12.10 -9.48
CA ALA A 122 2.34 13.40 -9.98
C ALA A 122 2.62 13.60 -11.48
N ALA A 123 3.65 12.94 -12.03
CA ALA A 123 3.98 12.94 -13.45
C ALA A 123 3.28 11.82 -14.24
N ALA A 124 2.53 10.93 -13.57
CA ALA A 124 1.86 9.81 -14.21
C ALA A 124 0.80 10.27 -15.23
N PRO A 125 0.63 9.55 -16.35
CA PRO A 125 -0.52 9.77 -17.22
C PRO A 125 -1.82 9.45 -16.44
N PRO A 126 -2.97 10.05 -16.84
CA PRO A 126 -4.26 9.69 -16.26
C PRO A 126 -4.52 8.19 -16.37
N SER A 127 -5.05 7.57 -15.33
CA SER A 127 -5.54 6.19 -15.40
C SER A 127 -6.67 6.08 -16.42
N ASP A 128 -6.73 4.94 -17.12
CA ASP A 128 -7.78 4.61 -18.09
C ASP A 128 -8.30 3.18 -17.87
N SER A 129 -9.01 2.61 -18.84
CA SER A 129 -9.53 1.24 -18.73
C SER A 129 -8.46 0.16 -18.86
N GLN A 130 -7.27 0.48 -19.38
CA GLN A 130 -6.15 -0.45 -19.54
C GLN A 130 -5.19 -0.37 -18.35
N TRP A 131 -4.87 0.83 -17.88
CA TRP A 131 -3.85 1.07 -16.86
C TRP A 131 -4.29 1.96 -15.70
N GLU A 132 -3.96 1.50 -14.49
CA GLU A 132 -3.86 2.31 -13.28
C GLU A 132 -2.44 2.25 -12.70
N TYR A 133 -2.11 3.22 -11.86
CA TYR A 133 -0.75 3.45 -11.37
C TYR A 133 -0.78 3.68 -9.85
N HIS A 134 0.09 3.03 -9.09
CA HIS A 134 0.15 3.16 -7.62
C HIS A 134 1.58 3.45 -7.17
N ASP A 135 1.75 4.41 -6.27
CA ASP A 135 3.05 4.92 -5.78
C ASP A 135 3.55 4.25 -4.48
N ALA A 136 2.74 3.33 -3.98
CA ALA A 136 3.00 2.42 -2.89
C ALA A 136 2.08 1.19 -3.08
N VAL A 137 2.39 0.06 -2.45
CA VAL A 137 1.49 -1.12 -2.49
C VAL A 137 0.13 -0.75 -1.86
N PRO A 138 -1.00 -0.90 -2.58
CA PRO A 138 -2.32 -0.56 -2.05
C PRO A 138 -2.77 -1.54 -0.97
N ALA A 139 -3.72 -1.12 -0.14
CA ALA A 139 -4.42 -2.02 0.77
C ALA A 139 -5.30 -2.99 -0.02
N VAL A 140 -5.35 -4.26 0.34
CA VAL A 140 -6.29 -5.21 -0.30
C VAL A 140 -7.74 -4.80 0.03
N PRO A 141 -8.72 -4.93 -0.89
CA PRO A 141 -10.09 -4.48 -0.64
C PRO A 141 -10.71 -4.99 0.67
N ASP A 142 -10.62 -6.31 0.92
CA ASP A 142 -11.04 -6.94 2.17
C ASP A 142 -9.96 -7.92 2.67
N PRO A 143 -9.20 -7.57 3.74
CA PRO A 143 -8.17 -8.45 4.27
C PRO A 143 -8.75 -9.70 4.92
N THR A 144 -10.04 -9.74 5.29
CA THR A 144 -10.67 -10.94 5.88
C THR A 144 -10.83 -12.08 4.87
N GLN A 145 -10.81 -11.78 3.57
CA GLN A 145 -10.85 -12.77 2.48
C GLN A 145 -9.46 -13.31 2.10
N VAL A 146 -8.39 -12.77 2.68
CA VAL A 146 -7.01 -13.17 2.38
C VAL A 146 -6.58 -14.32 3.29
N THR A 147 -5.86 -15.28 2.72
CA THR A 147 -5.23 -16.40 3.44
C THR A 147 -3.75 -16.44 3.08
N VAL A 148 -2.89 -16.39 4.10
CA VAL A 148 -1.44 -16.54 3.92
C VAL A 148 -1.09 -18.03 4.00
N ASN A 149 -0.33 -18.55 3.05
CA ASN A 149 0.11 -19.95 3.06
C ASN A 149 1.58 -20.04 3.46
N LEU A 150 1.86 -20.68 4.59
CA LEU A 150 3.23 -20.90 5.10
C LEU A 150 3.46 -22.40 5.22
N HIS A 151 4.44 -22.92 4.47
CA HIS A 151 4.79 -24.36 4.41
C HIS A 151 3.60 -25.31 4.14
N GLY A 152 2.63 -24.86 3.33
CA GLY A 152 1.44 -25.64 2.98
C GLY A 152 0.31 -25.59 4.03
N THR A 153 0.50 -24.85 5.13
CA THR A 153 -0.56 -24.54 6.09
C THR A 153 -1.16 -23.18 5.77
N ALA A 154 -2.49 -23.11 5.76
CA ALA A 154 -3.26 -21.90 5.54
C ALA A 154 -3.50 -21.13 6.85
N TYR A 155 -3.29 -19.81 6.81
CA TYR A 155 -3.49 -18.87 7.90
C TYR A 155 -4.45 -17.76 7.45
N PRO A 156 -5.77 -17.89 7.72
CA PRO A 156 -6.77 -16.91 7.30
C PRO A 156 -6.60 -15.60 8.07
N LEU A 157 -6.47 -14.48 7.36
CA LEU A 157 -6.27 -13.18 8.00
C LEU A 157 -7.49 -12.70 8.81
N ALA A 158 -8.68 -13.28 8.60
CA ALA A 158 -9.85 -13.08 9.45
C ALA A 158 -9.66 -13.54 10.92
N GLU A 159 -8.71 -14.46 11.18
CA GLU A 159 -8.36 -14.93 12.53
C GLU A 159 -7.35 -14.02 13.24
N VAL A 160 -6.79 -13.01 12.55
CA VAL A 160 -5.86 -12.06 13.16
C VAL A 160 -6.60 -11.14 14.12
N ARG A 161 -5.97 -10.87 15.26
CA ARG A 161 -6.42 -9.94 16.29
C ARG A 161 -5.33 -8.91 16.54
N VAL A 162 -5.72 -7.65 16.63
CA VAL A 162 -4.81 -6.52 16.83
C VAL A 162 -5.21 -5.82 18.11
N ALA A 163 -4.28 -5.62 19.04
CA ALA A 163 -4.44 -4.71 20.16
C ALA A 163 -3.68 -3.41 19.85
N PRO A 164 -4.38 -2.34 19.42
CA PRO A 164 -3.78 -1.05 19.14
C PRO A 164 -3.60 -0.21 20.41
N GLN A 165 -2.51 0.54 20.46
CA GLN A 165 -2.27 1.60 21.43
C GLN A 165 -1.94 2.89 20.67
N VAL A 166 -2.89 3.82 20.64
CA VAL A 166 -2.76 5.09 19.93
C VAL A 166 -1.89 6.07 20.73
N ASP A 167 -0.82 6.57 20.12
CA ASP A 167 -0.07 7.74 20.57
C ASP A 167 -0.51 8.94 19.73
N THR A 168 -1.49 9.70 20.24
CA THR A 168 -2.05 10.89 19.57
C THR A 168 -1.05 12.05 19.50
N ALA A 169 -0.02 12.08 20.34
CA ALA A 169 1.01 13.11 20.31
C ALA A 169 2.06 12.83 19.22
N ALA A 170 2.40 11.55 19.00
CA ALA A 170 3.23 11.13 17.87
C ALA A 170 2.46 10.98 16.55
N GLY A 171 1.13 10.83 16.61
CA GLY A 171 0.30 10.52 15.44
C GLY A 171 0.48 9.07 14.95
N LEU A 172 0.87 8.16 15.84
CA LEU A 172 1.22 6.77 15.57
C LEU A 172 0.35 5.79 16.38
N ILE A 173 0.31 4.52 15.94
CA ILE A 173 -0.33 3.41 16.65
C ILE A 173 0.69 2.29 16.82
N ASP A 174 1.04 2.01 18.08
CA ASP A 174 1.74 0.78 18.45
C ASP A 174 0.72 -0.37 18.41
N VAL A 175 1.12 -1.57 17.97
CA VAL A 175 0.23 -2.73 17.85
C VAL A 175 0.86 -4.01 18.38
N ALA A 176 0.08 -4.78 19.13
CA ALA A 176 0.36 -6.18 19.38
C ALA A 176 -0.57 -7.04 18.51
N VAL A 177 0.00 -7.88 17.65
CA VAL A 177 -0.75 -8.74 16.71
C VAL A 177 -0.76 -10.17 17.23
N TYR A 178 -1.88 -10.86 17.11
CA TYR A 178 -2.07 -12.27 17.45
C TYR A 178 -2.77 -13.02 16.30
N HIS A 179 -2.42 -14.28 16.12
CA HIS A 179 -3.20 -15.27 15.36
C HIS A 179 -3.09 -16.61 16.11
N PRO A 180 -4.17 -17.40 16.26
CA PRO A 180 -4.12 -18.71 16.93
C PRO A 180 -3.09 -19.70 16.34
N GLY A 181 -2.66 -19.52 15.08
CA GLY A 181 -1.63 -20.33 14.44
C GLY A 181 -0.19 -20.03 14.89
N PHE A 182 0.08 -18.91 15.57
CA PHE A 182 1.43 -18.50 15.96
C PHE A 182 2.21 -19.53 16.78
N ALA A 183 1.52 -20.32 17.61
CA ALA A 183 2.15 -21.35 18.43
C ALA A 183 2.77 -22.51 17.61
N ALA A 184 2.38 -22.66 16.34
CA ALA A 184 2.92 -23.66 15.42
C ALA A 184 4.03 -23.13 14.49
N LEU A 185 4.29 -21.81 14.49
CA LEU A 185 5.19 -21.15 13.55
C LEU A 185 6.60 -20.93 14.10
N ALA A 186 7.60 -21.18 13.25
CA ALA A 186 8.98 -20.78 13.50
C ALA A 186 9.12 -19.25 13.55
N ASP A 187 10.19 -18.76 14.17
CA ASP A 187 10.37 -17.32 14.44
C ASP A 187 10.30 -16.41 13.19
N ALA A 188 10.77 -16.89 12.04
CA ALA A 188 10.71 -16.14 10.78
C ALA A 188 9.28 -16.06 10.22
N GLU A 189 8.57 -17.19 10.22
CA GLU A 189 7.18 -17.30 9.76
C GLU A 189 6.22 -16.53 10.68
N ARG A 190 6.44 -16.62 12.00
CA ARG A 190 5.66 -15.92 13.02
C ARG A 190 5.84 -14.41 12.90
N ARG A 191 7.05 -13.94 12.57
CA ARG A 191 7.29 -12.54 12.17
C ARG A 191 6.54 -12.21 10.88
N ALA A 192 6.55 -13.08 9.87
CA ALA A 192 5.81 -12.84 8.61
C ALA A 192 4.34 -12.56 8.90
N LEU A 193 3.68 -13.50 9.58
CA LEU A 193 2.27 -13.42 9.94
C LEU A 193 1.97 -12.37 11.04
N THR A 194 2.97 -11.67 11.56
CA THR A 194 2.81 -10.46 12.40
C THR A 194 2.71 -9.19 11.56
N PHE A 195 3.51 -9.04 10.50
CA PHE A 195 3.56 -7.81 9.67
C PHE A 195 2.62 -7.86 8.46
N LEU A 196 2.59 -9.00 7.74
CA LEU A 196 1.75 -9.19 6.54
C LEU A 196 0.28 -8.78 6.71
N PRO A 197 -0.40 -9.07 7.85
CA PRO A 197 -1.80 -8.67 7.99
C PRO A 197 -1.96 -7.15 8.06
N LEU A 198 -0.99 -6.43 8.63
CA LEU A 198 -1.01 -4.96 8.75
C LEU A 198 -0.79 -4.31 7.38
N GLU A 199 0.19 -4.82 6.62
CA GLU A 199 0.50 -4.36 5.26
C GLU A 199 -0.68 -4.58 4.30
N ALA A 200 -1.25 -5.79 4.27
CA ALA A 200 -2.46 -6.06 3.48
C ALA A 200 -3.65 -5.17 3.90
N THR A 201 -3.78 -4.90 5.21
CA THR A 201 -4.89 -4.11 5.76
C THR A 201 -4.78 -2.62 5.47
N LEU A 202 -3.58 -2.03 5.52
CA LEU A 202 -3.40 -0.58 5.41
C LEU A 202 -2.84 -0.12 4.06
N GLY A 203 -2.17 -1.02 3.32
CA GLY A 203 -1.26 -0.64 2.24
C GLY A 203 0.05 -0.08 2.80
N GLU A 204 1.09 -0.08 1.97
CA GLU A 204 2.45 0.32 2.35
C GLU A 204 2.50 1.74 2.92
N ARG A 205 1.86 2.71 2.26
CA ARG A 205 1.97 4.14 2.60
C ARG A 205 1.38 4.46 3.97
N LEU A 206 0.13 4.05 4.21
CA LEU A 206 -0.56 4.28 5.48
C LEU A 206 0.07 3.46 6.63
N ALA A 207 0.56 2.25 6.35
CA ALA A 207 1.35 1.49 7.33
C ALA A 207 2.64 2.24 7.72
N ALA A 208 3.39 2.74 6.75
CA ALA A 208 4.64 3.49 6.97
C ALA A 208 4.42 4.78 7.78
N ASP A 209 3.33 5.49 7.53
CA ASP A 209 3.03 6.77 8.17
C ASP A 209 2.46 6.62 9.59
N ARG A 210 1.72 5.55 9.88
CA ARG A 210 0.93 5.43 11.12
C ARG A 210 1.29 4.27 12.04
N VAL A 211 1.94 3.21 11.57
CA VAL A 211 2.28 2.06 12.43
C VAL A 211 3.61 2.30 13.15
N GLY A 212 3.57 2.24 14.48
CA GLY A 212 4.70 2.50 15.38
C GLY A 212 5.54 1.25 15.67
N ARG A 213 5.50 0.78 16.91
CA ARG A 213 6.07 -0.49 17.35
C ARG A 213 5.07 -1.61 17.04
N VAL A 214 5.55 -2.67 16.39
CA VAL A 214 4.79 -3.90 16.13
C VAL A 214 5.37 -5.02 16.99
N GLU A 215 4.51 -5.72 17.72
CA GLU A 215 4.88 -6.86 18.56
C GLU A 215 4.02 -8.09 18.24
N THR A 216 4.61 -9.28 18.35
CA THR A 216 3.89 -10.56 18.27
C THR A 216 3.36 -10.90 19.67
N ALA A 217 2.05 -10.98 19.85
CA ALA A 217 1.43 -11.47 21.07
C ALA A 217 1.33 -13.01 21.06
N GLU A 218 1.82 -13.65 22.12
CA GLU A 218 1.79 -15.12 22.27
C GLU A 218 0.39 -15.68 22.62
N ARG A 219 -0.51 -14.80 23.08
CA ARG A 219 -1.90 -15.10 23.46
C ARG A 219 -2.77 -13.95 22.95
N GLU A 220 -4.05 -14.23 22.70
CA GLU A 220 -5.02 -13.21 22.32
C GLU A 220 -5.07 -12.10 23.39
N PRO A 221 -4.77 -10.84 23.04
CA PRO A 221 -4.89 -9.74 23.99
C PRO A 221 -6.35 -9.50 24.36
N GLN A 222 -6.57 -8.95 25.56
CA GLN A 222 -7.90 -8.45 25.90
C GLN A 222 -8.24 -7.24 25.01
N ASP A 223 -9.52 -7.10 24.65
CA ASP A 223 -10.06 -5.97 23.87
C ASP A 223 -9.40 -5.81 22.48
N ALA A 224 -8.86 -6.91 21.93
CA ALA A 224 -8.27 -6.95 20.59
C ALA A 224 -9.34 -6.93 19.48
N ILE A 225 -9.08 -6.12 18.45
CA ILE A 225 -9.99 -5.84 17.33
C ILE A 225 -9.62 -6.62 16.06
N GLY A 226 -10.55 -6.67 15.11
CA GLY A 226 -10.33 -7.26 13.78
C GLY A 226 -9.59 -6.31 12.83
N LEU A 227 -9.08 -6.84 11.71
CA LEU A 227 -8.31 -6.07 10.72
C LEU A 227 -9.11 -4.90 10.08
N LEU A 228 -10.40 -5.08 9.81
CA LEU A 228 -11.24 -4.00 9.25
C LEU A 228 -11.45 -2.85 10.25
N GLU A 229 -11.70 -3.17 11.52
CA GLU A 229 -11.83 -2.18 12.59
C GLU A 229 -10.50 -1.45 12.83
N PHE A 230 -9.37 -2.18 12.75
CA PHE A 230 -8.03 -1.58 12.81
C PHE A 230 -7.75 -0.64 11.63
N ARG A 231 -8.15 -0.99 10.41
CA ARG A 231 -8.07 -0.11 9.23
C ARG A 231 -8.82 1.20 9.46
N ASP A 232 -10.04 1.13 9.99
CA ASP A 232 -10.87 2.31 10.21
C ASP A 232 -10.28 3.21 11.32
N LEU A 233 -9.78 2.61 12.43
CA LEU A 233 -9.04 3.32 13.48
C LEU A 233 -7.81 4.08 12.94
N VAL A 234 -7.00 3.43 12.09
CA VAL A 234 -5.80 4.06 11.50
C VAL A 234 -6.19 5.20 10.55
N ARG A 235 -7.28 5.05 9.78
CA ARG A 235 -7.80 6.10 8.89
C ARG A 235 -8.38 7.29 9.67
N GLU A 236 -9.04 7.05 10.79
CA GLU A 236 -9.52 8.12 11.68
C GLU A 236 -8.35 8.92 12.25
N LEU A 237 -7.29 8.26 12.72
CA LEU A 237 -6.07 8.93 13.16
C LEU A 237 -5.38 9.70 12.03
N ASP A 238 -5.40 9.17 10.81
CA ASP A 238 -4.79 9.81 9.66
C ASP A 238 -5.50 11.12 9.27
N ALA A 239 -6.84 11.08 9.26
CA ALA A 239 -7.69 12.25 9.04
C ALA A 239 -7.69 13.25 10.23
N GLY A 240 -7.54 12.75 11.46
CA GLY A 240 -7.63 13.52 12.72
C GLY A 240 -6.32 14.14 13.23
N GLY A 241 -5.24 14.08 12.45
CA GLY A 241 -3.97 14.73 12.81
C GLY A 241 -4.10 16.25 13.02
N PRO A 242 -3.24 16.87 13.86
CA PRO A 242 -3.44 18.25 14.27
C PRO A 242 -3.33 19.26 13.13
N GLY A 243 -4.47 19.86 12.78
CA GLY A 243 -4.56 21.24 12.31
C GLY A 243 -3.95 21.57 10.94
N ARG A 244 -4.63 21.16 9.86
CA ARG A 244 -4.97 22.15 8.82
C ARG A 244 -6.19 22.92 9.32
N ASP A 245 -5.98 23.83 10.26
CA ASP A 245 -7.08 24.54 10.92
C ASP A 245 -7.85 25.41 9.92
N GLU A 246 -9.17 25.23 9.89
CA GLU A 246 -10.11 26.09 9.18
C GLU A 246 -10.21 27.46 9.85
N THR A 247 -9.28 28.38 9.56
CA THR A 247 -9.43 29.79 9.91
C THR A 247 -9.97 30.62 8.75
N ASP A 248 -11.16 30.29 8.22
CA ASP A 248 -12.02 31.29 7.57
C ASP A 248 -13.52 30.93 7.53
N THR A 249 -14.18 30.82 8.69
CA THR A 249 -15.62 31.10 8.79
C THR A 249 -16.00 31.56 10.20
N THR A 250 -16.11 32.87 10.40
CA THR A 250 -17.26 33.56 11.05
C THR A 250 -16.94 35.05 11.20
N GLY A 251 -17.66 35.88 10.45
CA GLY A 251 -17.46 37.34 10.44
C GLY A 251 -18.38 38.07 9.47
N LYS A 252 -19.68 37.75 9.47
CA LYS A 252 -20.69 38.46 8.66
C LYS A 252 -21.83 38.97 9.53
N SER A 253 -22.41 40.12 9.10
CA SER A 253 -23.43 40.94 9.77
C SER A 253 -22.86 41.80 10.92
N GLU A 254 -23.16 43.10 11.09
CA GLU A 254 -24.04 44.07 10.37
C GLU A 254 -23.69 45.51 10.85
N MET A 255 -24.10 46.68 10.31
CA MET A 255 -25.10 47.07 9.28
C MET A 255 -24.81 48.52 8.74
N ASP A 256 -25.30 48.80 7.52
CA ASP A 256 -25.83 50.09 7.00
C ASP A 256 -25.00 51.30 6.48
N ALA A 257 -25.51 51.80 5.33
CA ALA A 257 -25.66 53.20 4.84
C ALA A 257 -24.43 54.16 4.76
N ARG A 258 -24.04 54.73 3.60
CA ARG A 258 -24.82 55.38 2.51
C ARG A 258 -24.00 55.54 1.20
N PRO A 259 -24.63 55.82 0.04
CA PRO A 259 -23.94 56.24 -1.19
C PRO A 259 -23.64 57.76 -1.20
N GLY A 260 -22.69 58.16 -2.05
CA GLY A 260 -22.01 59.45 -2.01
C GLY A 260 -22.79 60.72 -2.37
N GLU A 261 -22.24 61.84 -1.90
CA GLU A 261 -21.59 62.87 -2.74
C GLU A 261 -20.19 63.15 -2.16
#